data_AF-A0A085ZT09-F1
#
_entry.id   AF-A0A085ZT09-F1
#
_cell.length_a   1.000
_cell.length_b   1.000
_cell.length_c   1.000
_cell.angle_alpha   90.00
_cell.angle_beta   90.00
_cell.angle_gamma   90.00
#
_symmetry.space_group_name_H-M   'P 1'
#
loop_
_entity.id
_entity.type
_entity.pdbx_description
1 polymer ?
#
loop_
_entity_poly.entity_id
_entity_poly.type
_entity_poly.pdbx_seq_one_letter_code
_entity_poly.pdbx_strand_id
1 'polypeptide(L)'
;MGLPELKDKIRNQLDLADERVLRIVSSVFDNYLNEVVSYDALGNPLTVLEYHNKVEEGLDDIKYNRIISKEDLLKEMQEWDNE
;
A
#
# COMPACT_ATOMS: atom_id res chain seq x y z
N MET A 1 -26.90 -3.55 -3.66
CA MET A 1 -26.38 -2.24 -3.25
C MET A 1 -25.07 -2.00 -3.99
N GLY A 2 -24.97 -0.93 -4.75
CA GLY A 2 -23.72 -0.52 -5.38
C GLY A 2 -22.74 0.10 -4.39
N LEU A 3 -21.47 0.20 -4.78
CA LEU A 3 -20.41 0.89 -4.03
C LEU A 3 -20.81 2.32 -3.56
N PRO A 4 -21.49 3.16 -4.38
CA PRO A 4 -21.90 4.49 -3.95
C PRO A 4 -22.92 4.46 -2.80
N GLU A 5 -23.93 3.61 -2.91
CA GLU A 5 -25.01 3.48 -1.92
C GLU A 5 -24.49 2.97 -0.57
N LEU A 6 -23.50 2.06 -0.60
CA LEU A 6 -22.85 1.58 0.61
C LEU A 6 -22.06 2.69 1.31
N LYS A 7 -21.34 3.52 0.55
CA LYS A 7 -20.56 4.63 1.08
C LYS A 7 -21.44 5.67 1.76
N ASP A 8 -22.58 6.01 1.16
CA ASP A 8 -23.52 6.98 1.72
C ASP A 8 -24.22 6.43 2.97
N LYS A 9 -24.56 5.14 2.98
CA LYS A 9 -25.11 4.49 4.18
C LYS A 9 -24.13 4.54 5.36
N ILE A 10 -22.85 4.23 5.14
CA ILE A 10 -21.83 4.25 6.20
C ILE A 10 -21.64 5.68 6.73
N ARG A 11 -21.58 6.69 5.86
CA ARG A 11 -21.49 8.11 6.29
C ARG A 11 -22.63 8.51 7.22
N ASN A 12 -23.87 8.24 6.81
CA ASN A 12 -25.05 8.57 7.61
C ASN A 12 -25.05 7.84 8.96
N GLN A 13 -24.54 6.59 9.00
CA GLN A 13 -24.42 5.84 10.24
C GLN A 13 -23.33 6.39 11.17
N LEU A 14 -22.24 6.92 10.62
CA LEU A 14 -21.17 7.57 11.40
C LEU A 14 -21.60 8.91 11.98
N ASP A 15 -22.37 9.71 11.22
CA ASP A 15 -22.86 11.02 11.69
C ASP A 15 -23.83 10.90 12.89
N LEU A 16 -24.53 9.77 12.99
CA LEU A 16 -25.46 9.47 14.07
C LEU A 16 -24.87 8.54 15.16
N ALA A 17 -23.62 8.10 14.99
CA ALA A 17 -22.99 7.13 15.87
C ALA A 17 -22.62 7.73 17.23
N ASP A 18 -22.71 6.89 18.27
CA ASP A 18 -22.15 7.23 19.58
C ASP A 18 -20.63 7.04 19.61
N GLU A 19 -19.99 7.57 20.66
CA GLU A 19 -18.54 7.50 20.83
C GLU A 19 -18.01 6.05 20.81
N ARG A 20 -18.79 5.09 21.33
CA ARG A 20 -18.38 3.68 21.36
C ARG A 20 -18.28 3.10 19.96
N VAL A 21 -19.27 3.33 19.12
CA VAL A 21 -19.25 2.88 17.72
C VAL A 21 -18.10 3.54 16.97
N LEU A 22 -17.88 4.85 17.16
CA LEU A 22 -16.78 5.56 16.52
C LEU A 22 -15.40 5.00 16.94
N ARG A 23 -15.21 4.66 18.22
CA ARG A 23 -13.97 4.02 18.71
C ARG A 23 -13.73 2.65 18.09
N ILE A 24 -14.76 1.83 17.94
CA ILE A 24 -14.66 0.51 17.30
C ILE A 24 -14.28 0.69 15.83
N VAL A 25 -14.96 1.58 15.12
CA VAL A 25 -14.70 1.84 13.71
C VAL A 25 -13.27 2.37 13.51
N SER A 26 -12.81 3.29 14.37
CA SER A 26 -11.41 3.76 14.37
C SER A 26 -10.44 2.60 14.50
N SER A 27 -10.65 1.72 15.49
CA SER A 27 -9.78 0.56 15.69
C SER A 27 -9.78 -0.40 14.50
N VAL A 28 -10.92 -0.59 13.84
CA VAL A 28 -11.00 -1.41 12.61
C VAL A 28 -10.20 -0.78 11.48
N PHE A 29 -10.33 0.54 11.27
CA PHE A 29 -9.53 1.24 10.26
C PHE A 29 -8.04 1.21 10.60
N ASP A 30 -7.67 1.42 11.86
CA ASP A 30 -6.27 1.34 12.29
C ASP A 30 -5.69 -0.05 12.03
N ASN A 31 -6.42 -1.12 12.32
CA ASN A 31 -5.95 -2.48 12.02
C ASN A 31 -5.87 -2.74 10.51
N TYR A 32 -6.85 -2.30 9.74
CA TYR A 32 -6.86 -2.47 8.28
C TYR A 32 -5.71 -1.71 7.60
N LEU A 33 -5.43 -0.49 8.04
CA LEU A 33 -4.37 0.35 7.48
C LEU A 33 -2.97 -0.13 7.87
N ASN A 34 -2.82 -0.69 9.07
CA ASN A 34 -1.55 -1.22 9.58
C ASN A 34 -1.38 -2.73 9.34
N GLU A 35 -2.28 -3.36 8.57
CA GLU A 35 -2.17 -4.77 8.21
C GLU A 35 -0.92 -4.98 7.35
N VAL A 36 -0.10 -5.95 7.74
CA VAL A 36 1.06 -6.38 6.96
C VAL A 36 0.57 -7.22 5.79
N VAL A 37 0.77 -6.73 4.57
CA VAL A 37 0.29 -7.37 3.34
C VAL A 37 1.41 -7.93 2.46
N SER A 38 2.66 -7.53 2.69
CA SER A 38 3.80 -8.00 1.92
C SER A 38 5.11 -7.87 2.71
N TYR A 39 6.21 -8.29 2.09
CA TYR A 39 7.56 -8.12 2.62
C TYR A 39 8.46 -7.55 1.51
N ASP A 40 9.40 -6.69 1.89
CA ASP A 40 10.41 -6.20 0.96
C ASP A 40 11.52 -7.23 0.71
N ALA A 41 12.48 -6.88 -0.16
CA ALA A 41 13.61 -7.74 -0.51
C ALA A 41 14.54 -8.06 0.69
N LEU A 42 14.48 -7.28 1.77
CA LEU A 42 15.22 -7.49 3.02
C LEU A 42 14.39 -8.25 4.07
N GLY A 43 13.13 -8.59 3.76
CA GLY A 43 12.21 -9.28 4.66
C GLY A 43 11.50 -8.36 5.67
N ASN A 44 11.55 -7.04 5.49
CA ASN A 44 10.78 -6.12 6.34
C ASN A 44 9.30 -6.16 5.96
N PRO A 45 8.38 -6.19 6.93
CA PRO A 45 6.94 -6.17 6.66
C PRO A 45 6.54 -4.85 6.01
N LEU A 46 5.62 -4.93 5.06
CA LEU A 46 5.03 -3.78 4.38
C LEU A 46 3.55 -3.70 4.72
N THR A 47 3.12 -2.54 5.19
CA THR A 47 1.71 -2.19 5.36
C THR A 47 1.03 -1.96 4.00
N VAL A 48 -0.30 -1.94 3.98
CA VAL A 48 -1.10 -1.60 2.79
C VAL A 48 -0.64 -0.28 2.16
N LEU A 49 -0.43 0.75 2.98
CA LEU A 49 -0.01 2.07 2.52
C LEU A 49 1.37 2.04 1.87
N GLU A 50 2.33 1.39 2.52
CA GLU A 50 3.71 1.28 2.01
C GLU A 50 3.77 0.46 0.73
N TYR A 51 3.00 -0.63 0.65
CA TYR A 51 2.89 -1.42 -0.56
C TYR A 51 2.35 -0.58 -1.73
N HIS A 52 1.27 0.18 -1.52
CA HIS A 52 0.73 1.07 -2.54
C HIS A 52 1.75 2.13 -2.98
N ASN A 53 2.48 2.73 -2.05
CA ASN A 53 3.51 3.71 -2.38
C ASN A 53 4.62 3.11 -3.26
N LYS A 54 5.07 1.88 -2.98
CA LYS A 54 6.07 1.18 -3.81
C LYS A 54 5.54 0.86 -5.21
N VAL A 55 4.26 0.51 -5.32
CA VAL A 55 3.62 0.29 -6.63
C VAL A 55 3.57 1.59 -7.43
N GLU A 56 3.16 2.70 -6.81
CA GLU A 56 3.15 4.02 -7.46
C GLU A 56 4.55 4.46 -7.89
N GLU A 57 5.57 4.23 -7.07
CA GLU A 57 6.97 4.49 -7.43
C GLU A 57 7.39 3.70 -8.68
N GLY A 58 7.06 2.40 -8.75
CA GLY A 58 7.32 1.58 -9.92
C GLY A 58 6.56 2.04 -11.17
N LEU A 59 5.33 2.56 -11.02
CA LEU A 59 4.58 3.15 -12.12
C LEU A 59 5.20 4.47 -12.61
N ASP A 60 5.71 5.28 -11.69
CA ASP A 60 6.44 6.50 -12.03
C ASP A 60 7.77 6.17 -12.73
N ASP A 61 8.49 5.13 -12.31
CA ASP A 61 9.70 4.68 -13.00
C ASP A 61 9.43 4.29 -14.45
N ILE A 62 8.32 3.58 -14.70
CA ILE A 62 7.85 3.28 -16.05
C ILE A 62 7.55 4.57 -16.81
N LYS A 63 6.82 5.51 -16.20
CA LYS A 63 6.43 6.78 -16.80
C LYS A 63 7.64 7.65 -17.18
N TYR A 64 8.67 7.68 -16.35
CA TYR A 64 9.91 8.44 -16.58
C TYR A 64 10.98 7.63 -17.31
N ASN A 65 10.64 6.45 -17.85
CA ASN A 65 11.53 5.56 -18.58
C ASN A 65 12.80 5.17 -17.79
N ARG A 66 12.68 5.09 -16.45
CA ARG A 66 13.68 4.55 -15.53
C ARG A 66 13.51 3.02 -15.42
N ILE A 67 13.59 2.35 -16.56
CA ILE A 67 13.44 0.90 -16.67
C ILE A 67 14.74 0.30 -17.18
N ILE A 68 15.07 -0.90 -16.70
CA ILE A 68 16.25 -1.65 -17.12
C ILE A 68 15.83 -3.02 -17.65
N SER A 69 16.54 -3.52 -18.64
CA SER A 69 16.31 -4.89 -19.13
C SER A 69 16.85 -5.89 -18.10
N LYS A 70 16.29 -7.10 -18.09
CA LYS A 70 16.79 -8.18 -17.23
C LYS A 70 18.28 -8.47 -17.47
N GLU A 71 18.72 -8.42 -18.73
CA GLU A 71 20.10 -8.71 -19.10
C GLU A 71 21.06 -7.65 -18.59
N ASP A 72 20.67 -6.38 -18.66
CA ASP A 72 21.50 -5.27 -18.17
C ASP A 72 21.56 -5.24 -16.66
N LEU A 73 20.44 -5.51 -15.97
CA LEU A 73 20.42 -5.67 -14.52
C LEU A 73 21.36 -6.78 -14.03
N LEU A 74 21.38 -7.93 -14.71
CA LEU A 74 22.28 -9.03 -14.35
C LEU A 74 23.76 -8.66 -14.51
N LYS A 75 24.11 -7.81 -15.49
CA LYS A 75 25.47 -7.30 -15.65
C LYS A 75 25.83 -6.34 -14.53
N GLU A 76 24.96 -5.38 -14.20
CA GLU A 76 25.18 -4.45 -13.10
C GLU A 76 25.36 -5.18 -11.76
N MET A 77 24.55 -6.21 -11.50
CA MET A 77 24.67 -7.02 -10.29
C MET A 77 26.04 -7.71 -10.13
N GLN A 78 26.70 -8.07 -11.24
CA GLN A 78 28.05 -8.67 -11.19
C GLN A 78 29.12 -7.63 -10.80
N GLU A 79 28.86 -6.34 -11.03
CA GLU A 79 29.78 -5.26 -10.71
C GLU A 79 29.63 -4.77 -9.25
N TRP A 80 28.52 -5.09 -8.58
CA TRP A 80 28.26 -4.67 -7.20
C TRP A 80 29.15 -5.35 -6.14
N ASP A 81 29.70 -6.53 -6.42
CA ASP A 81 30.63 -7.24 -5.52
C ASP A 81 32.08 -6.71 -5.58
N ASN A 82 32.37 -5.70 -6.41
CA ASN A 82 33.73 -5.17 -6.64
C ASN A 82 34.07 -3.85 -5.90
N GLU A 83 33.26 -3.43 -4.92
CA GLU A 83 33.57 -2.32 -3.98
C GLU A 83 33.81 -2.83 -2.55
#